data_AF-A0A424ILP4-F1
#
_entry.id   AF-A0A424ILP4-F1
#
_cell.length_a   1.000
_cell.length_b   1.000
_cell.length_c   1.000
_cell.angle_alpha   90.00
_cell.angle_beta   90.00
_cell.angle_gamma   90.00
#
_symmetry.space_group_name_H-M   'P 1'
#
loop_
_entity.id
_entity.type
_entity.pdbx_description
1 polymer ?
#
loop_
_entity_poly.entity_id
_entity_poly.type
_entity_poly.pdbx_seq_one_letter_code
_entity_poly.pdbx_strand_id
1 'polypeptide(L)'
;MSTIKPTTTQTISMRQQVLDNAAQALGKETEGPSFSERMGGAVREVADAQNTSAALTRAYEMGEVQDLSKVMVSQQVSSLGFQMVLNVRNKMLSAYKDIMNMPV
;
A
#
# COMPACT_ATOMS: atom_id res chain seq x y z
N MET A 1 -18.98 13.34 -59.27
CA MET A 1 -18.46 12.02 -58.82
C MET A 1 -17.69 12.27 -57.53
N SER A 2 -18.25 11.88 -56.38
CA SER A 2 -17.72 12.21 -55.05
C SER A 2 -16.86 11.06 -54.52
N THR A 3 -15.56 11.29 -54.36
CA THR A 3 -14.61 10.30 -53.81
C THR A 3 -14.69 10.31 -52.29
N ILE A 4 -15.11 9.18 -51.72
CA ILE A 4 -15.26 8.94 -50.28
C ILE A 4 -13.87 8.80 -49.65
N LYS A 5 -13.57 9.61 -48.62
CA LYS A 5 -12.31 9.57 -47.86
C LYS A 5 -12.19 8.28 -47.01
N PRO A 6 -10.97 7.77 -46.75
CA PRO A 6 -10.73 6.62 -45.88
C PRO A 6 -10.80 7.02 -44.39
N THR A 7 -12.00 7.22 -43.86
CA THR A 7 -12.19 7.57 -42.43
C THR A 7 -12.09 6.33 -41.51
N THR A 8 -12.18 5.12 -42.05
CA THR A 8 -12.16 3.86 -41.27
C THR A 8 -10.77 3.46 -40.77
N THR A 9 -9.68 3.87 -41.44
CA THR A 9 -8.32 3.50 -41.05
C THR A 9 -7.82 4.30 -39.83
N GLN A 10 -8.27 5.55 -39.68
CA GLN A 10 -7.79 6.46 -38.64
C GLN A 10 -8.33 6.11 -37.23
N THR A 11 -9.51 5.49 -37.15
CA THR A 11 -10.13 5.06 -35.88
C THR A 11 -9.50 3.80 -35.28
N ILE A 12 -8.90 2.94 -36.11
CA ILE A 12 -8.20 1.72 -35.66
C ILE A 12 -6.83 2.10 -35.06
N SER A 13 -6.11 3.05 -35.67
CA SER A 13 -4.81 3.53 -35.18
C SER A 13 -4.92 4.23 -33.82
N MET A 14 -6.02 4.97 -33.58
CA MET A 14 -6.26 5.64 -32.29
C MET A 14 -6.52 4.65 -31.15
N ARG A 15 -7.26 3.54 -31.40
CA ARG A 15 -7.46 2.51 -30.38
C ARG A 15 -6.16 1.79 -30.04
N GLN A 16 -5.32 1.50 -31.04
CA GLN A 16 -4.02 0.88 -30.82
C GLN A 16 -3.10 1.78 -29.99
N GLN A 17 -3.03 3.07 -30.31
CA GLN A 17 -2.25 4.04 -29.52
C GLN A 17 -2.76 4.20 -28.09
N VAL A 18 -4.07 4.13 -27.83
CA VAL A 18 -4.60 4.18 -26.46
C VAL A 18 -4.22 2.94 -25.66
N LEU A 19 -4.21 1.76 -26.29
CA LEU A 19 -3.78 0.52 -25.65
C LEU A 19 -2.27 0.50 -25.38
N ASP A 20 -1.45 0.99 -26.31
CA ASP A 20 0.00 1.12 -26.13
C ASP A 20 0.37 2.15 -25.06
N ASN A 21 -0.36 3.27 -24.97
CA ASN A 21 -0.18 4.26 -23.90
C ASN A 21 -0.63 3.71 -22.53
N ALA A 22 -1.72 2.94 -22.49
CA ALA A 22 -2.15 2.26 -21.27
C ALA A 22 -1.11 1.23 -20.81
N ALA A 23 -0.56 0.44 -21.73
CA ALA A 23 0.51 -0.52 -21.45
C ALA A 23 1.80 0.17 -20.99
N GLN A 24 2.17 1.33 -21.55
CA GLN A 24 3.32 2.11 -21.07
C GLN A 24 3.09 2.77 -19.70
N ALA A 25 1.85 3.17 -19.40
CA ALA A 25 1.48 3.70 -18.08
C ALA A 25 1.48 2.61 -16.99
N LEU A 26 1.13 1.36 -17.36
CA LEU A 26 1.15 0.18 -16.49
C LEU A 26 2.52 -0.50 -16.40
N GLY A 27 3.35 -0.38 -17.44
CA GLY A 27 4.65 -1.07 -17.58
C GLY A 27 5.86 -0.28 -17.09
N LYS A 28 5.67 0.94 -16.56
CA LYS A 28 6.76 1.65 -15.89
C LYS A 28 6.91 1.05 -14.49
N GLU A 29 7.70 -0.03 -14.40
CA GLU A 29 8.16 -0.58 -13.14
C GLU A 29 8.63 0.58 -12.26
N THR A 30 8.01 0.66 -11.09
CA THR A 30 8.20 1.76 -10.16
C THR A 30 9.65 1.74 -9.69
N GLU A 31 10.43 2.79 -10.00
CA GLU A 31 11.81 3.01 -9.51
C GLU A 31 11.83 3.29 -7.98
N GLY A 32 11.13 2.50 -7.20
CA GLY A 32 11.05 2.60 -5.75
C GLY A 32 10.81 1.23 -5.13
N PRO A 33 11.06 1.09 -3.82
CA PRO A 33 10.94 -0.20 -3.15
C PRO A 33 9.59 -0.83 -3.45
N SER A 34 9.63 -2.11 -3.80
CA SER A 34 8.45 -2.89 -4.13
C SER A 34 7.44 -2.82 -2.99
N PHE A 35 6.17 -2.98 -3.32
CA PHE A 35 5.11 -3.02 -2.32
C PHE A 35 5.40 -4.05 -1.20
N SER A 36 5.98 -5.21 -1.56
CA SER A 36 6.42 -6.22 -0.60
C SER A 36 7.56 -5.74 0.30
N GLU A 37 8.53 -4.98 -0.22
CA GLU A 37 9.58 -4.36 0.61
C GLU A 37 9.01 -3.32 1.57
N ARG A 38 8.06 -2.49 1.12
CA ARG A 38 7.39 -1.50 1.99
C ARG A 38 6.54 -2.18 3.06
N MET A 39 5.82 -3.24 2.72
CA MET A 39 5.05 -4.03 3.69
C MET A 39 5.97 -4.74 4.69
N GLY A 40 7.08 -5.32 4.21
CA GLY A 40 8.10 -5.90 5.07
C GLY A 40 8.73 -4.87 6.01
N GLY A 41 8.94 -3.63 5.54
CA GLY A 41 9.32 -2.49 6.36
C GLY A 41 8.27 -2.16 7.42
N ALA A 42 7.01 -2.02 7.03
CA ALA A 42 5.91 -1.72 7.96
C ALA A 42 5.70 -2.80 9.03
N VAL A 43 5.86 -4.09 8.69
CA VAL A 43 5.79 -5.18 9.67
C VAL A 43 6.94 -5.12 10.68
N ARG A 44 8.16 -4.76 10.25
CA ARG A 44 9.27 -4.52 11.18
C ARG A 44 8.99 -3.32 12.09
N GLU A 45 8.47 -2.23 11.52
CA GLU A 45 8.15 -1.02 12.27
C GLU A 45 7.09 -1.29 13.36
N VAL A 46 6.11 -2.17 13.08
CA VAL A 46 5.14 -2.63 14.08
C VAL A 46 5.78 -3.52 15.16
N ALA A 47 6.75 -4.36 14.80
CA ALA A 47 7.52 -5.14 15.78
C ALA A 47 8.36 -4.24 16.70
N ASP A 48 8.99 -3.20 16.12
CA ASP A 48 9.77 -2.22 16.87
C ASP A 48 8.88 -1.35 17.77
N ALA A 49 7.70 -0.95 17.30
CA ALA A 49 6.71 -0.25 18.10
C ALA A 49 6.22 -1.10 19.29
N GLN A 50 6.01 -2.40 19.08
CA GLN A 50 5.67 -3.34 20.17
C GLN A 50 6.79 -3.46 21.21
N ASN A 51 8.04 -3.61 20.78
CA ASN A 51 9.20 -3.64 21.67
C ASN A 51 9.36 -2.34 22.47
N THR A 52 9.18 -1.19 21.80
CA THR A 52 9.23 0.13 22.43
C THR A 52 8.11 0.28 23.46
N SER A 53 6.90 -0.16 23.14
CA SER A 53 5.77 -0.13 24.07
C SER A 53 6.03 -1.03 25.28
N ALA A 54 6.62 -2.21 25.10
CA ALA A 54 6.99 -3.10 26.20
C ALA A 54 8.06 -2.48 27.11
N ALA A 55 9.05 -1.79 26.53
CA ALA A 55 10.07 -1.06 27.29
C ALA A 55 9.46 0.10 28.08
N LEU A 56 8.53 0.85 27.48
CA LEU A 56 7.82 1.96 28.14
C LEU A 56 6.92 1.46 29.27
N THR A 57 6.20 0.35 29.10
CA THR A 57 5.41 -0.28 30.16
C THR A 57 6.31 -0.69 31.33
N ARG A 58 7.48 -1.27 31.03
CA ARG A 58 8.44 -1.67 32.08
C ARG A 58 9.02 -0.45 32.81
N ALA A 59 9.34 0.62 32.10
CA ALA A 59 9.80 1.88 32.69
C ALA A 59 8.71 2.54 33.56
N TYR A 60 7.44 2.44 33.16
CA TYR A 60 6.30 2.89 33.94
C TYR A 60 6.12 2.08 35.23
N GLU A 61 6.19 0.75 35.16
CA GLU A 61 6.13 -0.13 36.33
C GLU A 61 7.29 0.09 37.33
N MET A 62 8.46 0.53 36.82
CA MET A 62 9.62 0.91 37.64
C MET A 62 9.53 2.33 38.22
N GLY A 63 8.48 3.09 37.90
CA GLY A 63 8.25 4.44 38.43
C GLY A 63 9.05 5.55 37.75
N GLU A 64 9.63 5.32 36.57
CA GLU A 64 10.40 6.34 35.84
C GLU A 64 9.52 7.37 35.10
N VAL A 65 8.22 7.09 34.92
CA VAL A 65 7.30 7.94 34.14
C VAL A 65 6.09 8.36 34.99
N GLN A 66 6.07 9.62 35.41
CA GLN A 66 5.04 10.21 36.28
C GLN A 66 3.76 10.66 35.54
N ASP A 67 3.66 10.43 34.23
CA ASP A 67 2.67 11.09 33.37
C ASP A 67 1.67 10.08 32.75
N LEU A 68 0.63 9.76 33.52
CA LEU A 68 -0.47 8.85 33.17
C LEU A 68 -1.09 9.18 31.80
N SER A 69 -1.14 10.46 31.46
CA SER A 69 -1.62 11.02 30.19
C SER A 69 -0.91 10.41 28.98
N LYS A 70 0.41 10.25 29.08
CA LYS A 70 1.26 9.74 27.99
C LYS A 70 1.04 8.25 27.75
N VAL A 71 0.83 7.49 28.83
CA VAL A 71 0.54 6.04 28.77
C VAL A 71 -0.82 5.80 28.09
N MET A 72 -1.85 6.56 28.47
CA MET A 72 -3.19 6.41 27.89
C MET A 72 -3.22 6.77 26.40
N VAL A 73 -2.53 7.84 25.98
CA VAL A 73 -2.42 8.20 24.56
C VAL A 73 -1.65 7.12 23.80
N SER A 74 -0.53 6.62 24.35
CA SER A 74 0.23 5.54 23.72
C SER A 74 -0.60 4.27 23.54
N GLN A 75 -1.44 3.92 24.52
CA GLN A 75 -2.30 2.75 24.45
C GLN A 75 -3.40 2.90 23.37
N GLN A 76 -3.97 4.10 23.26
CA GLN A 76 -4.97 4.42 22.22
C GLN A 76 -4.35 4.36 20.81
N VAL A 77 -3.15 4.91 20.65
CA VAL A 77 -2.39 4.90 19.38
C VAL A 77 -2.03 3.47 18.97
N SER A 78 -1.53 2.64 19.90
CA SER A 78 -1.20 1.24 19.62
C SER A 78 -2.43 0.41 19.20
N SER A 79 -3.57 0.61 19.86
CA SER A 79 -4.82 -0.08 19.50
C SER A 79 -5.30 0.30 18.10
N LEU A 80 -5.28 1.59 17.77
CA LEU A 80 -5.64 2.09 16.44
C LEU A 80 -4.66 1.58 15.36
N GLY A 81 -3.35 1.62 15.64
CA GLY A 81 -2.32 1.12 14.74
C GLY A 81 -2.49 -0.37 14.42
N PHE A 82 -2.80 -1.20 15.42
CA PHE A 82 -3.04 -2.63 15.24
C PHE A 82 -4.25 -2.91 14.33
N GLN A 83 -5.36 -2.20 14.54
CA GLN A 83 -6.55 -2.32 13.68
C GLN A 83 -6.26 -1.91 12.24
N MET A 84 -5.42 -0.88 12.05
CA MET A 84 -5.03 -0.42 10.73
C MET A 84 -4.17 -1.45 10.01
N VAL A 85 -3.21 -2.08 10.71
CA VAL A 85 -2.35 -3.16 10.18
C VAL A 85 -3.16 -4.36 9.72
N LEU A 86 -4.17 -4.79 10.50
CA LEU A 86 -5.05 -5.89 10.11
C LEU A 86 -5.82 -5.60 8.81
N ASN A 87 -6.32 -4.37 8.66
CA ASN A 87 -6.99 -3.94 7.44
C ASN A 87 -6.04 -3.89 6.23
N VAL A 88 -4.81 -3.41 6.42
CA VAL A 88 -3.80 -3.38 5.36
C VAL A 88 -3.40 -4.79 4.96
N ARG A 89 -3.18 -5.71 5.92
CA ARG A 89 -2.88 -7.14 5.65
C ARG A 89 -3.95 -7.78 4.76
N ASN A 90 -5.22 -7.59 5.10
CA ASN A 90 -6.32 -8.18 4.35
C ASN A 90 -6.40 -7.61 2.93
N LYS A 91 -6.22 -6.29 2.77
CA LYS A 91 -6.19 -5.64 1.45
C LYS A 91 -4.98 -6.06 0.60
N MET A 92 -3.82 -6.29 1.23
CA MET A 92 -2.63 -6.78 0.54
C MET A 92 -2.81 -8.21 0.00
N LEU A 93 -3.41 -9.09 0.80
CA LEU A 93 -3.75 -10.45 0.37
C LEU A 93 -4.73 -10.45 -0.80
N SER A 94 -5.75 -9.59 -0.75
CA SER A 94 -6.70 -9.43 -1.85
C SER A 94 -6.03 -8.89 -3.12
N ALA A 95 -5.18 -7.86 -3.01
CA ALA A 95 -4.48 -7.29 -4.16
C ALA A 95 -3.51 -8.28 -4.81
N TYR A 96 -2.79 -9.08 -4.02
CA TYR A 96 -1.96 -10.17 -4.55
C TYR A 96 -2.80 -11.21 -5.31
N LYS A 97 -3.94 -11.61 -4.72
CA LYS A 97 -4.87 -12.56 -5.34
C LYS A 97 -5.50 -11.98 -6.62
N ASP A 98 -5.81 -10.69 -6.67
CA ASP A 98 -6.40 -10.03 -7.84
C ASP A 98 -5.39 -9.94 -8.99
N ILE A 99 -4.12 -9.61 -8.73
CA ILE A 99 -3.06 -9.64 -9.75
C ILE A 99 -2.87 -11.06 -10.30
N MET A 100 -2.92 -12.08 -9.44
CA MET A 100 -2.73 -13.48 -9.85
C MET A 100 -3.90 -14.07 -10.64
N ASN A 101 -5.13 -13.57 -10.40
CA ASN A 101 -6.35 -14.00 -11.09
C ASN A 101 -6.72 -13.10 -12.27
N MET A 102 -5.97 -12.03 -12.54
CA MET A 102 -6.18 -11.21 -13.73
C MET A 102 -5.78 -12.05 -14.95
N PRO A 103 -6.70 -12.42 -15.85
CA PRO A 103 -6.33 -13.14 -17.05
C PRO A 103 -5.48 -12.22 -17.93
N VAL A 104 -4.34 -12.75 -18.40
CA VAL A 104 -3.52 -12.13 -19.44
C VAL A 104 -4.26 -12.07 -20.77
#